data_AF-A0A957T1W1-F1
#
_entry.id   AF-A0A957T1W1-F1
#
_cell.length_a   1.000
_cell.length_b   1.000
_cell.length_c   1.000
_cell.angle_alpha   90.00
_cell.angle_beta   90.00
_cell.angle_gamma   90.00
#
_symmetry.space_group_name_H-M   'P 1'
#
loop_
_entity.id
_entity.type
_entity.pdbx_description
1 polymer ?
#
loop_
_entity_poly.entity_id
_entity_poly.type
_entity_poly.pdbx_seq_one_letter_code
_entity_poly.pdbx_strand_id
1 'polypeptide(L)'
;ETILAMQEQQQAMRQQMAQQMQAVLQDVLQAPDMKAKLREYGDLLDESFLSLLAANIQAAQRNNSTAAARRLQQVYDTALSIMREQMPEEMRLLNELMSAPDKAAVSTLLNENRAKLTPDFVASMQSIEQELREGGRKELADRLKSLRGQIALMA
;
A
#
# COMPACT_ATOMS: atom_id res chain seq x y z
N GLU A 1 -29.54 6.85 21.12
CA GLU A 1 -29.63 7.45 19.76
C GLU A 1 -28.27 7.64 19.08
N THR A 2 -27.19 7.91 19.82
CA THR A 2 -25.86 8.22 19.25
C THR A 2 -25.18 7.09 18.45
N ILE A 3 -25.36 5.82 18.83
CA ILE A 3 -24.70 4.68 18.14
C ILE A 3 -25.30 4.43 16.75
N LEU A 4 -26.62 4.58 16.58
CA LEU A 4 -27.31 4.42 15.30
C LEU A 4 -26.90 5.52 14.32
N ALA A 5 -26.93 6.79 14.75
CA ALA A 5 -26.48 7.91 13.92
C ALA A 5 -25.00 7.77 13.48
N MET A 6 -24.13 7.28 14.37
CA MET A 6 -22.72 7.05 14.05
C MET A 6 -22.55 5.89 13.04
N GLN A 7 -23.36 4.83 13.13
CA GLN A 7 -23.35 3.75 12.14
C GLN A 7 -23.85 4.21 10.76
N GLU A 8 -24.93 4.99 10.71
CA GLU A 8 -25.46 5.55 9.46
C GLU A 8 -24.46 6.48 8.78
N GLN A 9 -23.79 7.34 9.56
CA GLN A 9 -22.73 8.21 9.06
C GLN A 9 -21.55 7.40 8.47
N GLN A 10 -21.13 6.34 9.14
CA GLN A 10 -20.06 5.46 8.64
C GLN A 10 -20.46 4.70 7.36
N GLN A 11 -21.73 4.32 7.23
CA GLN A 11 -22.23 3.68 6.01
C GLN A 11 -22.27 4.68 4.84
N ALA A 12 -22.78 5.89 5.07
CA ALA A 12 -22.81 6.95 4.07
C ALA A 12 -21.39 7.29 3.57
N MET A 13 -20.43 7.43 4.49
CA MET A 13 -19.04 7.70 4.13
C MET A 13 -18.43 6.59 3.26
N ARG A 14 -18.67 5.32 3.62
CA ARG A 14 -18.21 4.18 2.81
C ARG A 14 -18.83 4.16 1.42
N GLN A 15 -20.12 4.48 1.31
CA GLN A 15 -20.80 4.56 0.02
C GLN A 15 -20.25 5.69 -0.85
N GLN A 16 -20.00 6.87 -0.27
CA GLN A 16 -19.39 8.00 -0.98
C GLN A 16 -18.00 7.66 -1.51
N MET A 17 -17.15 7.04 -0.68
CA MET A 17 -15.83 6.57 -1.10
C MET A 17 -15.92 5.57 -2.26
N ALA A 18 -16.83 4.60 -2.18
CA ALA A 18 -17.03 3.62 -3.24
C ALA A 18 -17.50 4.28 -4.56
N GLN A 19 -18.42 5.25 -4.49
CA GLN A 19 -18.87 6.01 -5.66
C GLN A 19 -17.73 6.83 -6.28
N GLN A 20 -16.90 7.47 -5.45
CA GLN A 20 -15.75 8.23 -5.91
C GLN A 20 -14.74 7.33 -6.64
N MET A 21 -14.40 6.17 -6.07
CA MET A 21 -13.50 5.21 -6.71
C MET A 21 -14.06 4.66 -8.02
N GLN A 22 -15.39 4.47 -8.11
CA GLN A 22 -16.04 4.07 -9.37
C GLN A 22 -15.96 5.16 -10.44
N ALA A 23 -16.15 6.43 -10.06
CA ALA A 23 -16.02 7.56 -10.98
C ALA A 23 -14.58 7.68 -11.51
N VAL A 24 -13.58 7.55 -10.62
CA VAL A 24 -12.16 7.51 -11.00
C VAL A 24 -11.89 6.38 -11.99
N LEU A 25 -12.40 5.18 -11.72
CA LEU A 25 -12.21 4.03 -12.60
C LEU A 25 -12.81 4.27 -14.00
N GLN A 26 -14.01 4.84 -14.07
CA GLN A 26 -14.64 5.16 -15.36
C GLN A 26 -13.82 6.18 -16.15
N ASP A 27 -13.36 7.26 -15.51
CA ASP A 27 -12.56 8.30 -16.15
C ASP A 27 -11.23 7.72 -16.68
N VAL A 28 -10.53 6.94 -15.86
CA VAL A 28 -9.29 6.25 -16.25
C VAL A 28 -9.48 5.30 -17.43
N LEU A 29 -10.59 4.57 -17.49
CA LEU A 29 -10.88 3.63 -18.57
C LEU A 29 -11.17 4.33 -19.92
N GLN A 30 -11.77 5.52 -19.86
CA GLN A 30 -12.12 6.36 -21.02
C GLN A 30 -10.96 7.25 -21.47
N ALA A 31 -9.98 7.49 -20.61
CA ALA A 31 -8.86 8.36 -20.90
C ALA A 31 -7.97 7.81 -22.06
N PRO A 32 -7.48 8.69 -22.95
CA PRO A 32 -6.56 8.31 -24.01
C PRO A 32 -5.20 7.87 -23.45
N ASP A 33 -4.74 8.49 -22.35
CA ASP A 33 -3.58 8.07 -21.58
C ASP A 33 -3.99 7.66 -20.16
N MET A 34 -4.17 6.35 -20.00
CA MET A 34 -4.54 5.72 -18.73
C MET A 34 -3.50 5.98 -17.62
N LYS A 35 -2.20 5.98 -17.95
CA LYS A 35 -1.14 6.14 -16.94
C LYS A 35 -1.08 7.58 -16.46
N ALA A 36 -1.15 8.55 -17.37
CA ALA A 36 -1.23 9.96 -17.00
C ALA A 36 -2.47 10.22 -16.15
N LYS A 37 -3.62 9.66 -16.53
CA LYS A 37 -4.87 9.86 -15.81
C LYS A 37 -4.84 9.27 -14.40
N LEU A 38 -4.28 8.08 -14.22
CA LEU A 38 -4.09 7.49 -12.90
C LEU A 38 -3.21 8.37 -11.99
N ARG A 39 -2.17 9.01 -12.53
CA ARG A 39 -1.28 9.87 -11.72
C ARG A 39 -1.99 11.12 -11.19
N GLU A 40 -3.01 11.63 -11.88
CA GLU A 40 -3.83 12.74 -11.38
C GLU A 40 -4.58 12.36 -10.09
N TYR A 41 -4.83 11.07 -9.87
CA TYR A 41 -5.55 10.54 -8.71
C TYR A 41 -4.63 9.91 -7.66
N GLY A 42 -3.34 10.27 -7.62
CA GLY A 42 -2.34 9.63 -6.76
C GLY A 42 -2.80 9.37 -5.31
N ASP A 43 -3.42 10.36 -4.67
CA ASP A 43 -3.90 10.26 -3.27
C ASP A 43 -5.01 9.20 -3.08
N LEU A 44 -5.75 8.87 -4.14
CA LEU A 44 -6.79 7.85 -4.15
C LEU A 44 -6.27 6.47 -4.58
N LEU A 45 -5.01 6.38 -5.03
CA LEU A 45 -4.38 5.11 -5.39
C LEU A 45 -3.83 4.44 -4.12
N ASP A 46 -4.73 3.78 -3.39
CA ASP A 46 -4.42 3.05 -2.17
C ASP A 46 -4.79 1.55 -2.28
N GLU A 47 -4.62 0.82 -1.18
CA GLU A 47 -5.00 -0.59 -1.11
C GLU A 47 -6.52 -0.80 -1.32
N SER A 48 -7.35 0.16 -0.93
CA SER A 48 -8.81 0.10 -1.12
C SER A 48 -9.18 0.18 -2.61
N PHE A 49 -8.54 1.07 -3.36
CA PHE A 49 -8.70 1.18 -4.81
C PHE A 49 -8.24 -0.08 -5.54
N LEU A 50 -7.09 -0.64 -5.15
CA LEU A 50 -6.60 -1.92 -5.70
C LEU A 50 -7.56 -3.08 -5.39
N SER A 51 -8.13 -3.13 -4.18
CA SER A 51 -9.12 -4.13 -3.79
C SER A 51 -10.41 -4.01 -4.63
N LEU A 52 -10.88 -2.79 -4.88
CA LEU A 52 -12.02 -2.54 -5.77
C LEU A 52 -11.73 -3.03 -7.20
N LEU A 53 -10.56 -2.75 -7.74
CA LEU A 53 -10.14 -3.23 -9.06
C LEU A 53 -10.12 -4.75 -9.11
N ALA A 54 -9.52 -5.41 -8.12
CA ALA A 54 -9.48 -6.87 -8.03
C ALA A 54 -10.89 -7.49 -8.03
N ALA A 55 -11.82 -6.91 -7.27
CA ALA A 55 -13.22 -7.36 -7.25
C ALA A 55 -13.91 -7.21 -8.63
N ASN A 56 -13.66 -6.09 -9.33
CA ASN A 56 -14.18 -5.85 -10.68
C ASN A 56 -13.58 -6.80 -11.73
N ILE A 57 -12.28 -7.10 -11.64
CA ILE A 57 -11.61 -8.08 -12.51
C ILE A 57 -12.28 -9.45 -12.35
N GLN A 58 -12.46 -9.91 -11.10
CA GLN A 58 -13.13 -11.17 -10.82
C GLN A 58 -14.58 -11.19 -11.33
N ALA A 59 -15.32 -10.10 -11.17
CA ALA A 59 -16.68 -9.99 -11.69
C ALA A 59 -16.72 -10.09 -13.23
N ALA A 60 -15.83 -9.38 -13.92
CA ALA A 60 -15.71 -9.45 -15.37
C ALA A 60 -15.35 -10.85 -15.86
N GLN A 61 -14.45 -11.55 -15.16
CA GLN A 61 -14.10 -12.94 -15.46
C GLN A 61 -15.29 -13.89 -15.29
N ARG A 62 -16.04 -13.78 -14.18
CA ARG A 62 -17.27 -14.58 -13.95
C ARG A 62 -18.31 -14.35 -15.03
N ASN A 63 -18.39 -13.13 -15.55
CA ASN A 63 -19.31 -12.76 -16.61
C ASN A 63 -18.77 -13.04 -18.03
N ASN A 64 -17.67 -13.81 -18.15
CA ASN A 64 -16.98 -14.12 -19.42
C ASN A 64 -16.61 -12.87 -20.25
N SER A 65 -16.50 -11.71 -19.60
CA SER A 65 -16.17 -10.43 -20.21
C SER A 65 -14.65 -10.27 -20.28
N THR A 66 -13.99 -11.14 -21.05
CA THR A 66 -12.52 -11.26 -21.07
C THR A 66 -11.80 -9.96 -21.44
N ALA A 67 -12.34 -9.18 -22.37
CA ALA A 67 -11.76 -7.89 -22.75
C ALA A 67 -11.79 -6.87 -21.59
N ALA A 68 -12.92 -6.80 -20.87
CA ALA A 68 -13.06 -5.94 -19.70
C ALA A 68 -12.11 -6.38 -18.57
N ALA A 69 -12.03 -7.68 -18.29
CA ALA A 69 -11.12 -8.22 -17.28
C ALA A 69 -9.65 -7.87 -17.59
N ARG A 70 -9.22 -8.01 -18.86
CA ARG A 70 -7.85 -7.62 -19.28
C ARG A 70 -7.60 -6.14 -19.10
N ARG A 71 -8.56 -5.28 -19.48
CA ARG A 71 -8.36 -3.83 -19.35
C ARG A 71 -8.31 -3.38 -17.89
N LEU A 72 -9.15 -3.95 -17.03
CA LEU A 72 -9.10 -3.72 -15.59
C LEU A 72 -7.78 -4.22 -14.97
N GLN A 73 -7.25 -5.36 -15.43
CA GLN A 73 -5.93 -5.84 -15.01
C GLN A 73 -4.82 -4.85 -15.36
N GLN A 74 -4.85 -4.26 -16.57
CA GLN A 74 -3.87 -3.23 -16.96
C GLN A 74 -3.95 -1.99 -16.06
N VAL A 75 -5.15 -1.56 -15.67
CA VAL A 75 -5.34 -0.46 -14.70
C VAL A 75 -4.73 -0.84 -13.36
N TYR A 76 -5.00 -2.04 -12.86
CA TYR A 76 -4.45 -2.55 -11.60
C TYR A 76 -2.92 -2.54 -11.59
N ASP A 77 -2.29 -3.13 -12.61
CA ASP A 77 -0.84 -3.24 -12.68
C ASP A 77 -0.18 -1.84 -12.78
N THR A 78 -0.83 -0.91 -13.49
CA THR A 78 -0.36 0.47 -13.63
C THR A 78 -0.50 1.25 -12.33
N ALA A 79 -1.65 1.14 -11.65
CA ALA A 79 -1.87 1.77 -10.35
C ALA A 79 -0.87 1.25 -9.31
N LEU A 80 -0.64 -0.06 -9.25
CA LEU A 80 0.37 -0.67 -8.40
C LEU A 80 1.78 -0.15 -8.71
N SER A 81 2.11 0.03 -9.99
CA SER A 81 3.38 0.65 -10.39
C SER A 81 3.52 2.08 -9.87
N ILE A 82 2.47 2.91 -10.01
CA ILE A 82 2.48 4.30 -9.55
C ILE A 82 2.61 4.36 -8.02
N MET A 83 1.88 3.53 -7.28
CA MET A 83 2.00 3.44 -5.82
C MET A 83 3.43 3.09 -5.38
N ARG A 84 4.10 2.19 -6.11
CA ARG A 84 5.52 1.87 -5.85
C ARG A 84 6.45 3.02 -6.20
N GLU A 85 6.18 3.75 -7.29
CA GLU A 85 6.94 4.96 -7.69
C GLU A 85 6.83 6.05 -6.61
N GLN A 86 5.67 6.18 -5.95
CA GLN A 86 5.38 7.18 -4.92
C GLN A 86 5.74 6.72 -3.49
N MET A 87 6.17 5.46 -3.31
CA MET A 87 6.51 4.94 -2.00
C MET A 87 7.69 5.73 -1.40
N PRO A 88 7.54 6.28 -0.18
CA PRO A 88 8.62 7.01 0.51
C PRO A 88 9.91 6.18 0.54
N GLU A 89 11.07 6.84 0.40
CA GLU A 89 12.37 6.14 0.35
C GLU A 89 12.59 5.29 1.60
N GLU A 90 12.13 5.80 2.74
CA GLU A 90 12.16 5.17 4.05
C GLU A 90 11.38 3.85 4.02
N MET A 91 10.17 3.84 3.47
CA MET A 91 9.34 2.65 3.36
C MET A 91 9.91 1.61 2.38
N ARG A 92 10.54 2.07 1.29
CA ARG A 92 11.26 1.18 0.35
C ARG A 92 12.42 0.47 1.06
N LEU A 93 13.28 1.23 1.74
CA LEU A 93 14.40 0.68 2.51
C LEU A 93 13.92 -0.33 3.56
N LEU A 94 12.83 -0.01 4.28
CA LEU A 94 12.26 -0.90 5.26
C LEU A 94 11.82 -2.24 4.64
N ASN A 95 11.14 -2.21 3.49
CA ASN A 95 10.71 -3.41 2.79
C ASN A 95 11.90 -4.26 2.33
N GLU A 96 12.97 -3.64 1.84
CA GLU A 96 14.21 -4.32 1.45
C GLU A 96 14.87 -5.02 2.65
N LEU A 97 15.00 -4.33 3.79
CA LEU A 97 15.53 -4.89 5.04
C LEU A 97 14.68 -6.05 5.57
N MET A 98 13.35 -5.91 5.49
CA MET A 98 12.38 -6.94 5.90
C MET A 98 12.31 -8.12 4.92
N SER A 99 12.77 -7.97 3.68
CA SER A 99 12.76 -9.03 2.67
C SER A 99 14.15 -9.63 2.43
N ALA A 100 15.20 -9.07 3.03
CA ALA A 100 16.57 -9.55 2.91
C ALA A 100 16.67 -11.05 3.27
N PRO A 101 17.38 -11.86 2.46
CA PRO A 101 17.41 -13.31 2.60
C PRO A 101 18.17 -13.79 3.83
N ASP A 102 19.14 -13.02 4.31
CA ASP A 102 20.00 -13.39 5.43
C ASP A 102 20.57 -12.16 6.17
N LYS A 103 21.31 -12.41 7.25
CA LYS A 103 21.93 -11.36 8.07
C LYS A 103 23.03 -10.58 7.33
N ALA A 104 23.73 -11.21 6.39
CA ALA A 104 24.79 -10.53 5.65
C ALA A 104 24.17 -9.49 4.69
N ALA A 105 23.09 -9.85 3.99
CA ALA A 105 22.33 -8.93 3.15
C ALA A 105 21.76 -7.75 3.95
N VAL A 106 21.22 -8.01 5.14
CA VAL A 106 20.77 -6.93 6.05
C VAL A 106 21.92 -5.99 6.40
N SER A 107 23.07 -6.51 6.83
CA SER A 107 24.23 -5.69 7.19
C SER A 107 24.74 -4.83 6.02
N THR A 108 24.76 -5.37 4.80
CA THR A 108 25.11 -4.62 3.59
C THR A 108 24.14 -3.47 3.36
N LEU A 109 22.83 -3.75 3.35
CA LEU A 109 21.79 -2.73 3.15
C LEU A 109 21.86 -1.61 4.19
N LEU A 110 22.07 -1.96 5.47
CA LEU A 110 22.21 -0.98 6.55
C LEU A 110 23.45 -0.09 6.37
N ASN A 111 24.59 -0.67 5.95
CA ASN A 111 25.81 0.09 5.72
C ASN A 111 25.70 1.03 4.51
N GLU A 112 25.13 0.54 3.41
CA GLU A 112 24.94 1.34 2.18
C GLU A 112 23.96 2.49 2.39
N ASN A 113 22.97 2.31 3.27
CA ASN A 113 21.93 3.31 3.54
C ASN A 113 22.11 4.03 4.89
N ARG A 114 23.32 4.04 5.46
CA ARG A 114 23.58 4.60 6.81
C ARG A 114 23.08 6.04 7.00
N ALA A 115 23.19 6.87 5.96
CA ALA A 115 22.70 8.26 5.99
C ALA A 115 21.17 8.38 6.12
N LYS A 116 20.43 7.33 5.76
CA LYS A 116 18.96 7.27 5.82
C LYS A 116 18.44 6.69 7.15
N LEU A 117 19.32 6.14 7.99
CA LEU A 117 18.97 5.54 9.29
C LEU A 117 18.81 6.63 10.37
N THR A 118 17.87 7.53 10.15
CA THR A 118 17.61 8.67 11.04
C THR A 118 16.78 8.26 12.27
N PRO A 119 16.74 9.10 13.34
CA PRO A 119 15.82 8.88 14.45
C PRO A 119 14.35 8.78 14.01
N ASP A 120 13.95 9.59 13.02
CA ASP A 120 12.59 9.56 12.47
C ASP A 120 12.29 8.23 11.77
N PHE A 121 13.26 7.68 11.01
CA PHE A 121 13.13 6.36 10.41
C PHE A 121 12.90 5.27 11.47
N VAL A 122 13.69 5.29 12.55
CA VAL A 122 13.54 4.33 13.66
C VAL A 122 12.20 4.50 14.39
N ALA A 123 11.70 5.73 14.52
CA ALA A 123 10.40 6.02 15.10
C ALA A 123 9.25 5.49 14.21
N SER A 124 9.32 5.67 12.88
CA SER A 124 8.36 5.06 11.95
C SER A 124 8.35 3.54 12.04
N MET A 125 9.53 2.90 12.15
CA MET A 125 9.62 1.45 12.38
C MET A 125 8.93 1.02 13.68
N GLN A 126 8.95 1.86 14.72
CA GLN A 126 8.26 1.57 15.98
C GLN A 126 6.73 1.56 15.82
N SER A 127 6.19 2.57 15.13
CA SER A 127 4.75 2.63 14.87
C SER A 127 4.27 1.42 14.08
N ILE A 128 5.00 1.04 13.02
CA ILE A 128 4.70 -0.14 12.21
C ILE A 128 4.80 -1.42 13.04
N GLU A 129 5.82 -1.54 13.91
CA GLU A 129 5.95 -2.69 14.82
C GLU A 129 4.70 -2.83 15.70
N GLN A 130 4.21 -1.72 16.26
CA GLN A 130 3.02 -1.73 17.11
C GLN A 130 1.78 -2.18 16.33
N GLU A 131 1.54 -1.63 15.14
CA GLU A 131 0.43 -2.03 14.27
C GLU A 131 0.51 -3.51 13.86
N LEU A 132 1.71 -4.02 13.60
CA LEU A 132 1.93 -5.45 13.31
C LEU A 132 1.55 -6.31 14.53
N ARG A 133 1.92 -5.91 15.74
CA ARG A 133 1.56 -6.63 16.98
C ARG A 133 0.05 -6.61 17.23
N GLU A 134 -0.58 -5.45 17.10
CA GLU A 134 -2.02 -5.26 17.26
C GLU A 134 -2.81 -6.08 16.23
N GLY A 135 -2.32 -6.14 14.99
CA GLY A 135 -2.86 -6.98 13.92
C GLY A 135 -2.50 -8.47 14.02
N GLY A 136 -1.86 -8.93 15.10
CA GLY A 136 -1.54 -10.34 15.33
C GLY A 136 -0.33 -10.89 14.56
N ARG A 137 0.38 -10.05 13.79
CA ARG A 137 1.55 -10.40 12.97
C ARG A 137 2.85 -10.40 13.78
N LYS A 138 2.90 -11.23 14.83
CA LYS A 138 3.98 -11.23 15.85
C LYS A 138 5.38 -11.48 15.27
N GLU A 139 5.52 -12.45 14.36
CA GLU A 139 6.82 -12.78 13.77
C GLU A 139 7.41 -11.61 12.98
N LEU A 140 6.59 -10.90 12.20
CA LEU A 140 7.02 -9.71 11.48
C LEU A 140 7.39 -8.58 12.43
N ALA A 141 6.63 -8.40 13.51
CA ALA A 141 6.95 -7.41 14.54
C ALA A 141 8.28 -7.71 15.25
N ASP A 142 8.55 -8.98 15.56
CA ASP A 142 9.81 -9.38 16.20
C ASP A 142 11.01 -9.23 15.27
N ARG A 143 10.83 -9.52 13.98
CA ARG A 143 11.84 -9.23 12.95
C ARG A 143 12.14 -7.73 12.88
N LEU A 144 11.09 -6.91 12.85
CA LEU A 144 11.20 -5.45 12.80
C LEU A 144 11.90 -4.89 14.05
N LYS A 145 11.56 -5.40 15.24
CA LYS A 145 12.23 -5.06 16.51
C LYS A 145 13.72 -5.40 16.47
N SER A 146 14.08 -6.56 15.93
CA SER A 146 15.48 -6.97 15.78
C SER A 146 16.27 -6.03 14.86
N LEU A 147 15.67 -5.60 13.75
CA LEU A 147 16.27 -4.62 12.83
C LEU A 147 16.49 -3.27 13.50
N ARG A 148 15.50 -2.76 14.24
CA ARG A 148 15.64 -1.52 15.02
C ARG A 148 16.79 -1.61 16.02
N GLY A 149 16.92 -2.74 16.71
CA GLY A 149 18.03 -2.98 17.63
C GLY A 149 19.39 -2.96 16.95
N GLN A 150 19.51 -3.55 15.75
CA GLN A 150 20.73 -3.49 14.96
C GLN A 150 21.08 -2.07 14.52
N ILE A 151 20.10 -1.29 14.06
CA ILE A 151 20.30 0.13 13.68
C ILE A 151 20.78 0.94 14.88
N ALA A 152 20.17 0.75 16.06
CA ALA A 152 20.55 1.47 17.27
C ALA A 152 21.99 1.17 17.74
N LEU A 153 22.54 0.01 17.40
CA LEU A 153 23.94 -0.35 17.69
C LEU A 153 24.93 0.26 16.68
N MET A 154 24.44 0.78 15.54
CA MET A 154 25.25 1.43 14.50
C MET A 154 25.30 2.96 14.62
N ALA A 155 24.34 3.56 15.35
CA ALA A 155 24.28 4.99 15.64
C ALA A 155 25.33 5.37 16.70
#